data_AF-A0AAV3XI41-F1
#
_entry.id   AF-A0AAV3XI41-F1
#
_cell.length_a   1.000
_cell.length_b   1.000
_cell.length_c   1.000
_cell.angle_alpha   90.00
_cell.angle_beta   90.00
_cell.angle_gamma   90.00
#
_symmetry.space_group_name_H-M   'P 1'
#
loop_
_entity.id
_entity.type
_entity.pdbx_description
1 polymer ?
#
loop_
_entity_poly.entity_id
_entity_poly.type
_entity_poly.pdbx_seq_one_letter_code
_entity_poly.pdbx_strand_id
1 'polypeptide(L)'
;MTVPKTRTRKSKTSPQTNLTWPEDTDIVGLVLELSPTSDTYLDAQYAVRLHAWFLDRVRQTNPELSAYLHDGESEKPFTISGLEGNLLTSGKDFQLQANQTYRWYVTAVSQPVVQWLSQWVQQLPAAIELRNAHALQIRGCKIALSPTTYRELYQFQTNQSPTVKLSFLTPTSFRRKKHHFPLPVPVNLFHSYLRRWNDFSGMPFEQESFLEWVDEWVLIYRHRLESVKVAAGKKGMVTGFTGAIELGLATEAAKQPHFVQLFYALLRLAPYCGTGHKTTFGLGQTRFGWLVESPEIAKPGVQSLLAERIEQLTQLFMETQKRTGGDRAREVCETRATILARRELGESLQTIATDLEMPYETVKTYAKLARRALKAPESERV
;
A
#
# COMPACT_ATOMS: atom_id res chain seq x y z
N MET A 1 -15.01 -13.89 -67.64
CA MET A 1 -14.67 -12.79 -66.70
C MET A 1 -15.37 -13.04 -65.39
N THR A 2 -14.67 -13.65 -64.43
CA THR A 2 -15.20 -14.02 -63.11
C THR A 2 -14.97 -12.88 -62.12
N VAL A 3 -16.07 -12.31 -61.63
CA VAL A 3 -16.08 -11.28 -60.59
C VAL A 3 -15.67 -11.93 -59.24
N PRO A 4 -14.71 -11.39 -58.48
CA PRO A 4 -14.35 -11.97 -57.19
C PRO A 4 -15.40 -11.60 -56.14
N LYS A 5 -15.92 -12.62 -55.43
CA LYS A 5 -16.79 -12.46 -54.27
C LYS A 5 -16.01 -11.84 -53.11
N THR A 6 -16.43 -10.65 -52.70
CA THR A 6 -15.96 -9.95 -51.50
C THR A 6 -16.26 -10.80 -50.27
N ARG A 7 -15.20 -11.24 -49.57
CA ARG A 7 -15.30 -12.04 -48.35
C ARG A 7 -15.62 -11.09 -47.19
N THR A 8 -16.88 -11.04 -46.77
CA THR A 8 -17.31 -10.30 -45.58
C THR A 8 -16.54 -10.80 -44.36
N ARG A 9 -15.82 -9.87 -43.72
CA ARG A 9 -15.05 -10.09 -42.50
C ARG A 9 -16.06 -10.38 -41.38
N LYS A 10 -16.06 -11.61 -40.84
CA LYS A 10 -16.85 -11.98 -39.66
C LYS A 10 -16.60 -10.96 -38.54
N SER A 11 -17.66 -10.34 -38.01
CA SER A 11 -17.55 -9.51 -36.83
C SER A 11 -16.99 -10.35 -35.68
N LYS A 12 -15.93 -9.87 -35.03
CA LYS A 12 -15.46 -10.44 -33.78
C LYS A 12 -16.57 -10.21 -32.75
N THR A 13 -17.22 -11.29 -32.32
CA THR A 13 -18.18 -11.28 -31.22
C THR A 13 -17.53 -10.66 -29.99
N SER A 14 -18.14 -9.59 -29.47
CA SER A 14 -17.77 -8.95 -28.21
C SER A 14 -17.85 -9.96 -27.06
N PRO A 15 -16.91 -9.95 -26.11
CA PRO A 15 -17.02 -10.78 -24.91
C PRO A 15 -18.24 -10.32 -24.10
N GLN A 16 -19.29 -11.13 -24.04
CA GLN A 16 -20.40 -10.91 -23.10
C GLN A 16 -19.90 -11.19 -21.69
N THR A 17 -20.08 -10.24 -20.78
CA THR A 17 -19.78 -10.44 -19.36
C THR A 17 -21.07 -10.44 -18.57
N ASN A 18 -21.29 -11.49 -17.78
CA ASN A 18 -22.45 -11.60 -16.89
C ASN A 18 -22.16 -10.94 -15.53
N LEU A 19 -21.45 -9.80 -15.54
CA LEU A 19 -21.09 -9.08 -14.31
C LEU A 19 -22.26 -8.20 -13.86
N THR A 20 -22.72 -8.42 -12.64
CA THR A 20 -23.81 -7.66 -12.01
C THR A 20 -23.45 -7.36 -10.56
N TRP A 21 -23.98 -6.26 -10.02
CA TRP A 21 -23.85 -5.86 -8.63
C TRP A 21 -25.09 -5.07 -8.17
N PRO A 22 -25.33 -4.91 -6.85
CA PRO A 22 -26.48 -4.19 -6.33
C PRO A 22 -26.59 -2.73 -6.85
N GLU A 23 -27.80 -2.24 -7.06
CA GLU A 23 -28.06 -0.88 -7.60
C GLU A 23 -27.60 0.26 -6.67
N ASP A 24 -27.53 -0.02 -5.37
CA ASP A 24 -27.06 0.90 -4.33
C ASP A 24 -25.53 0.90 -4.16
N THR A 25 -24.79 0.17 -5.01
CA THR A 25 -23.32 0.15 -4.98
C THR A 25 -22.74 1.55 -5.26
N ASP A 26 -21.90 2.04 -4.33
CA ASP A 26 -21.16 3.30 -4.49
C ASP A 26 -19.78 3.11 -5.11
N ILE A 27 -19.17 1.94 -4.84
CA ILE A 27 -17.76 1.66 -5.11
C ILE A 27 -17.60 0.25 -5.69
N VAL A 28 -16.84 0.10 -6.78
CA VAL A 28 -16.47 -1.21 -7.34
C VAL A 28 -15.11 -1.13 -8.03
N GLY A 29 -14.36 -2.23 -8.01
CA GLY A 29 -13.12 -2.38 -8.78
C GLY A 29 -13.22 -3.48 -9.83
N LEU A 30 -12.88 -3.16 -11.06
CA LEU A 30 -12.84 -4.09 -12.18
C LEU A 30 -11.40 -4.35 -12.63
N VAL A 31 -11.18 -5.54 -13.17
CA VAL A 31 -9.96 -5.89 -13.91
C VAL A 31 -10.34 -6.39 -15.31
N LEU A 32 -9.69 -5.83 -16.32
CA LEU A 32 -9.75 -6.31 -17.69
C LEU A 32 -8.52 -7.16 -17.97
N GLU A 33 -8.74 -8.36 -18.49
CA GLU A 33 -7.68 -9.25 -18.98
C GLU A 33 -7.45 -8.95 -20.46
N LEU A 34 -6.23 -8.54 -20.79
CA LEU A 34 -5.83 -8.03 -22.10
C LEU A 34 -4.74 -8.94 -22.69
N SER A 35 -4.77 -9.14 -24.01
CA SER A 35 -3.66 -9.80 -24.71
C SER A 35 -3.37 -9.10 -26.04
N PRO A 36 -2.11 -8.83 -26.38
CA PRO A 36 -1.75 -8.36 -27.71
C PRO A 36 -1.84 -9.52 -28.73
N THR A 37 -2.22 -9.22 -29.97
CA THR A 37 -2.31 -10.24 -31.05
C THR A 37 -0.95 -10.63 -31.64
N SER A 38 0.02 -9.74 -31.49
CA SER A 38 1.41 -9.86 -31.92
C SER A 38 2.26 -9.04 -30.94
N ASP A 39 3.57 -9.25 -30.93
CA ASP A 39 4.46 -8.38 -30.17
C ASP A 39 4.19 -6.92 -30.53
N THR A 40 4.09 -6.07 -29.51
CA THR A 40 3.77 -4.66 -29.68
C THR A 40 4.51 -3.81 -28.66
N TYR A 41 4.66 -2.52 -28.98
CA TYR A 41 5.40 -1.59 -28.18
C TYR A 41 4.46 -0.51 -27.65
N LEU A 42 4.65 -0.16 -26.38
CA LEU A 42 3.96 0.93 -25.71
C LEU A 42 4.98 1.98 -25.30
N ASP A 43 4.73 3.25 -25.64
CA ASP A 43 5.57 4.34 -25.13
C ASP A 43 5.40 4.52 -23.61
N ALA A 44 6.34 5.25 -23.00
CA ALA A 44 6.33 5.54 -21.57
C ALA A 44 5.07 6.30 -21.06
N GLN A 45 4.24 6.85 -21.96
CA GLN A 45 3.01 7.57 -21.63
C GLN A 45 1.74 6.74 -21.88
N TYR A 46 1.86 5.42 -22.10
CA TYR A 46 0.70 4.58 -22.40
C TYR A 46 -0.42 4.66 -21.34
N ALA A 47 -0.09 4.88 -20.06
CA ALA A 47 -1.10 5.06 -19.00
C ALA A 47 -1.96 6.32 -19.21
N VAL A 48 -1.39 7.39 -19.77
CA VAL A 48 -2.15 8.59 -20.19
C VAL A 48 -3.07 8.25 -21.35
N ARG A 49 -2.64 7.36 -22.25
CA ARG A 49 -3.46 6.90 -23.38
C ARG A 49 -4.61 6.01 -22.90
N LEU A 50 -4.39 5.16 -21.90
CA LEU A 50 -5.44 4.37 -21.23
C LEU A 50 -6.48 5.28 -20.58
N HIS A 51 -6.03 6.32 -19.86
CA HIS A 51 -6.92 7.33 -19.30
C HIS A 51 -7.78 8.02 -20.37
N ALA A 52 -7.15 8.48 -21.46
CA ALA A 52 -7.86 9.14 -22.55
C ALA A 52 -8.84 8.19 -23.26
N TRP A 53 -8.45 6.93 -23.44
CA TRP A 53 -9.32 5.89 -24.01
C TRP A 53 -10.53 5.62 -23.11
N PHE A 54 -10.34 5.53 -21.80
CA PHE A 54 -11.43 5.36 -20.84
C PHE A 54 -12.44 6.51 -20.93
N LEU A 55 -11.98 7.77 -20.86
CA LEU A 55 -12.87 8.92 -20.97
C LEU A 55 -13.57 8.98 -22.33
N ASP A 56 -12.92 8.56 -23.41
CA ASP A 56 -13.55 8.45 -24.73
C ASP A 56 -14.69 7.41 -24.74
N ARG A 57 -14.54 6.28 -24.03
CA ARG A 57 -15.63 5.30 -23.86
C ARG A 57 -16.80 5.87 -23.07
N VAL A 58 -16.51 6.60 -21.99
CA VAL A 58 -17.55 7.30 -21.22
C VAL A 58 -18.27 8.30 -22.13
N ARG A 59 -17.53 9.14 -22.85
CA ARG A 59 -18.10 10.18 -23.74
C ARG A 59 -19.04 9.63 -24.80
N GLN A 60 -18.78 8.45 -25.34
CA GLN A 60 -19.60 7.84 -26.39
C GLN A 60 -20.99 7.42 -25.93
N THR A 61 -21.15 7.16 -24.64
CA THR A 61 -22.41 6.65 -24.06
C THR A 61 -23.03 7.65 -23.07
N ASN A 62 -22.22 8.50 -22.45
CA ASN A 62 -22.62 9.57 -21.53
C ASN A 62 -21.65 10.77 -21.62
N PRO A 63 -21.86 11.71 -22.56
CA PRO A 63 -21.03 12.89 -22.73
C PRO A 63 -20.93 13.79 -21.48
N GLU A 64 -22.04 13.96 -20.76
CA GLU A 64 -22.10 14.81 -19.55
C GLU A 64 -21.25 14.24 -18.43
N LEU A 65 -21.35 12.92 -18.18
CA LEU A 65 -20.49 12.24 -17.22
C LEU A 65 -19.02 12.37 -17.62
N SER A 66 -18.68 12.19 -18.90
CA SER A 66 -17.29 12.37 -19.35
C SER A 66 -16.77 13.79 -19.11
N ALA A 67 -17.59 14.81 -19.31
CA ALA A 67 -17.22 16.20 -19.02
C ALA A 67 -16.98 16.39 -17.53
N TYR A 68 -17.87 15.90 -16.66
CA TYR A 68 -17.66 15.91 -15.22
C TYR A 68 -16.35 15.21 -14.81
N LEU A 69 -16.07 14.02 -15.35
CA LEU A 69 -14.85 13.28 -15.06
C LEU A 69 -13.57 14.01 -15.49
N HIS A 70 -13.61 14.71 -16.63
CA HIS A 70 -12.46 15.42 -17.18
C HIS A 70 -12.27 16.81 -16.53
N ASP A 71 -13.31 17.63 -16.56
CA ASP A 71 -13.28 19.06 -16.25
C ASP A 71 -13.62 19.38 -14.79
N GLY A 72 -14.23 18.43 -14.06
CA GLY A 72 -14.61 18.65 -12.66
C GLY A 72 -13.42 19.04 -11.78
N GLU A 73 -13.60 20.09 -10.98
CA GLU A 73 -12.61 20.60 -10.02
C GLU A 73 -12.57 19.81 -8.69
N SER A 74 -13.58 18.98 -8.44
CA SER A 74 -13.64 18.06 -7.28
C SER A 74 -12.60 16.94 -7.38
N GLU A 75 -12.50 16.10 -6.34
CA GLU A 75 -11.76 14.85 -6.47
C GLU A 75 -12.30 14.02 -7.64
N LYS A 76 -11.43 13.20 -8.24
CA LYS A 76 -11.81 12.36 -9.38
C LYS A 76 -12.49 11.08 -8.86
N PRO A 77 -13.70 10.72 -9.34
CA PRO A 77 -14.49 9.61 -8.83
C PRO A 77 -14.10 8.24 -9.40
N PHE A 78 -12.85 8.08 -9.83
CA PHE A 78 -12.34 6.83 -10.39
C PHE A 78 -10.82 6.73 -10.27
N THR A 79 -10.29 5.52 -10.42
CA THR A 79 -8.85 5.29 -10.62
C THR A 79 -8.61 4.39 -11.83
N ILE A 80 -7.41 4.51 -12.40
CA ILE A 80 -6.94 3.69 -13.52
C ILE A 80 -5.52 3.25 -13.22
N SER A 81 -5.23 1.95 -13.33
CA SER A 81 -3.86 1.44 -13.18
C SER A 81 -3.05 1.56 -14.49
N GLY A 82 -1.74 1.38 -14.40
CA GLY A 82 -0.93 0.92 -15.53
C GLY A 82 -1.29 -0.52 -15.91
N LEU A 83 -0.59 -1.08 -16.91
CA LEU A 83 -0.73 -2.50 -17.22
C LEU A 83 0.10 -3.31 -16.22
N GLU A 84 -0.55 -4.25 -15.55
CA GLU A 84 0.11 -5.29 -14.76
C GLU A 84 0.43 -6.48 -15.66
N GLY A 85 1.67 -6.97 -15.60
CA GLY A 85 2.16 -8.10 -16.39
C GLY A 85 3.65 -7.96 -16.69
N ASN A 86 4.19 -8.87 -17.49
CA ASN A 86 5.60 -8.81 -17.90
C ASN A 86 5.78 -7.76 -19.02
N LEU A 87 5.99 -6.50 -18.66
CA LEU A 87 6.34 -5.42 -19.58
C LEU A 87 7.86 -5.36 -19.68
N LEU A 88 8.41 -5.84 -20.78
CA LEU A 88 9.85 -5.84 -21.00
C LEU A 88 10.30 -4.44 -21.41
N THR A 89 11.28 -3.88 -20.71
CA THR A 89 11.87 -2.60 -21.11
C THR A 89 12.64 -2.76 -22.41
N SER A 90 12.30 -1.96 -23.42
CA SER A 90 12.98 -1.90 -24.71
C SER A 90 13.37 -0.44 -25.00
N GLY A 91 14.51 -0.01 -24.47
CA GLY A 91 14.94 1.39 -24.55
C GLY A 91 14.01 2.32 -23.76
N LYS A 92 13.28 3.20 -24.49
CA LYS A 92 12.32 4.15 -23.90
C LYS A 92 10.88 3.62 -23.89
N ASP A 93 10.65 2.47 -24.53
CA ASP A 93 9.35 1.86 -24.71
C ASP A 93 9.27 0.55 -23.92
N PHE A 94 8.05 0.04 -23.81
CA PHE A 94 7.75 -1.26 -23.20
C PHE A 94 7.28 -2.22 -24.29
N GLN A 95 7.92 -3.39 -24.38
CA GLN A 95 7.47 -4.46 -25.25
C GLN A 95 6.46 -5.34 -24.51
N LEU A 96 5.31 -5.52 -25.14
CA LEU A 96 4.31 -6.50 -24.78
C LEU A 96 4.47 -7.70 -25.71
N GLN A 97 4.56 -8.88 -25.13
CA GLN A 97 4.75 -10.12 -25.88
C GLN A 97 3.41 -10.72 -26.30
N ALA A 98 3.35 -11.24 -27.52
CA ALA A 98 2.21 -12.01 -28.01
C ALA A 98 1.87 -13.14 -27.04
N ASN A 99 0.58 -13.43 -26.89
CA ASN A 99 0.05 -14.51 -26.04
C ASN A 99 0.32 -14.37 -24.53
N GLN A 100 0.92 -13.28 -24.07
CA GLN A 100 0.94 -12.95 -22.64
C GLN A 100 -0.37 -12.26 -22.23
N THR A 101 -0.77 -12.47 -20.98
CA THR A 101 -1.93 -11.79 -20.38
C THR A 101 -1.45 -10.61 -19.55
N TYR A 102 -2.02 -9.45 -19.85
CA TYR A 102 -1.85 -8.21 -19.10
C TYR A 102 -3.15 -7.88 -18.40
N ARG A 103 -3.08 -7.22 -17.25
CA ARG A 103 -4.25 -6.81 -16.47
C ARG A 103 -4.31 -5.31 -16.38
N TRP A 104 -5.51 -4.77 -16.54
CA TRP A 104 -5.76 -3.35 -16.41
C TRP A 104 -6.92 -3.13 -15.44
N TYR A 105 -6.69 -2.32 -14.41
CA TYR A 105 -7.66 -2.08 -13.35
C TYR A 105 -8.32 -0.72 -13.52
N VAL A 106 -9.63 -0.72 -13.32
CA VAL A 106 -10.46 0.49 -13.28
C VAL A 106 -11.32 0.39 -12.02
N THR A 107 -11.31 1.43 -11.20
CA THR A 107 -12.19 1.50 -10.02
C THR A 107 -13.11 2.70 -10.13
N ALA A 108 -14.37 2.52 -9.75
CA ALA A 108 -15.31 3.61 -9.53
C ALA A 108 -15.46 3.84 -8.03
N VAL A 109 -15.53 5.11 -7.62
CA VAL A 109 -15.72 5.52 -6.21
C VAL A 109 -16.91 6.46 -6.05
N SER A 110 -17.81 6.49 -7.03
CA SER A 110 -19.09 7.22 -6.91
C SER A 110 -20.17 6.48 -7.68
N GLN A 111 -21.41 6.59 -7.20
CA GLN A 111 -22.57 5.93 -7.78
C GLN A 111 -22.76 6.23 -9.28
N PRO A 112 -22.62 7.47 -9.80
CA PRO A 112 -22.78 7.73 -11.24
C PRO A 112 -21.78 6.96 -12.11
N VAL A 113 -20.54 6.79 -11.65
CA VAL A 113 -19.51 6.03 -12.38
C VAL A 113 -19.77 4.52 -12.26
N VAL A 114 -20.22 4.04 -11.09
CA VAL A 114 -20.61 2.64 -10.90
C VAL A 114 -21.78 2.26 -11.82
N GLN A 115 -22.80 3.10 -11.89
CA GLN A 115 -23.95 2.92 -12.78
C GLN A 115 -23.50 2.86 -14.24
N TRP A 116 -22.63 3.78 -14.66
CA TRP A 116 -22.07 3.74 -16.01
C TRP A 116 -21.27 2.45 -16.27
N LEU A 117 -20.41 2.03 -15.32
CA LEU A 117 -19.66 0.78 -15.43
C LEU A 117 -20.58 -0.43 -15.60
N SER A 118 -21.72 -0.46 -14.90
CA SER A 118 -22.67 -1.58 -14.96
C SER A 118 -23.24 -1.78 -16.36
N GLN A 119 -23.47 -0.69 -17.10
CA GLN A 119 -23.92 -0.71 -18.48
C GLN A 119 -22.77 -1.02 -19.44
N TRP A 120 -21.60 -0.41 -19.19
CA TRP A 120 -20.42 -0.57 -20.05
C TRP A 120 -19.89 -2.00 -20.08
N VAL A 121 -19.89 -2.73 -18.95
CA VAL A 121 -19.42 -4.13 -18.91
C VAL A 121 -20.30 -5.09 -19.71
N GLN A 122 -21.59 -4.77 -19.91
CA GLN A 122 -22.50 -5.55 -20.74
C GLN A 122 -22.18 -5.41 -22.24
N GLN A 123 -21.50 -4.32 -22.62
CA GLN A 123 -21.18 -3.97 -24.00
C GLN A 123 -19.68 -3.68 -24.17
N LEU A 124 -18.83 -4.54 -23.61
CA LEU A 124 -17.39 -4.35 -23.70
C LEU A 124 -16.91 -4.37 -25.16
N PRO A 125 -16.06 -3.41 -25.56
CA PRO A 125 -15.43 -3.46 -26.87
C PRO A 125 -14.53 -4.70 -26.98
N ALA A 126 -14.30 -5.18 -28.20
CA ALA A 126 -13.43 -6.34 -28.42
C ALA A 126 -11.96 -6.05 -28.11
N ALA A 127 -11.54 -4.78 -28.13
CA ALA A 127 -10.15 -4.38 -27.91
C ALA A 127 -10.02 -2.94 -27.41
N ILE A 128 -8.87 -2.66 -26.79
CA ILE A 128 -8.38 -1.32 -26.47
C ILE A 128 -7.42 -0.89 -27.58
N GLU A 129 -7.73 0.25 -28.20
CA GLU A 129 -6.91 0.84 -29.25
C GLU A 129 -6.13 2.04 -28.67
N LEU A 130 -4.83 1.85 -28.49
CA LEU A 130 -3.92 2.92 -28.08
C LEU A 130 -3.19 3.43 -29.32
N ARG A 131 -3.14 4.77 -29.50
CA ARG A 131 -2.40 5.38 -30.61
C ARG A 131 -0.95 4.87 -30.61
N ASN A 132 -0.45 4.49 -31.78
CA ASN A 132 0.90 3.96 -32.03
C ASN A 132 1.17 2.57 -31.43
N ALA A 133 0.14 1.81 -31.06
CA ALA A 133 0.27 0.42 -30.62
C ALA A 133 -0.74 -0.49 -31.31
N HIS A 134 -0.47 -1.79 -31.34
CA HIS A 134 -1.46 -2.76 -31.78
C HIS A 134 -2.61 -2.87 -30.77
N ALA A 135 -3.82 -3.16 -31.26
CA ALA A 135 -5.01 -3.26 -30.43
C ALA A 135 -4.88 -4.40 -29.42
N LEU A 136 -5.03 -4.08 -28.14
CA LEU A 136 -5.00 -5.05 -27.04
C LEU A 136 -6.39 -5.71 -26.94
N GLN A 137 -6.48 -7.01 -27.24
CA GLN A 137 -7.77 -7.72 -27.21
C GLN A 137 -8.24 -7.88 -25.77
N ILE A 138 -9.49 -7.53 -25.50
CA ILE A 138 -10.13 -7.80 -24.21
C ILE A 138 -10.58 -9.25 -24.20
N ARG A 139 -9.98 -10.06 -23.31
CA ARG A 139 -10.28 -11.49 -23.14
C ARG A 139 -11.35 -11.74 -22.10
N GLY A 140 -11.45 -10.85 -21.12
CA GLY A 140 -12.47 -10.91 -20.09
C GLY A 140 -12.44 -9.69 -19.18
N CYS A 141 -13.49 -9.55 -18.38
CA CYS A 141 -13.56 -8.60 -17.29
C CYS A 141 -14.04 -9.33 -16.04
N LYS A 142 -13.47 -8.99 -14.88
CA LYS A 142 -13.81 -9.57 -13.58
C LYS A 142 -13.91 -8.47 -12.53
N ILE A 143 -14.66 -8.74 -11.47
CA ILE A 143 -14.62 -7.93 -10.25
C ILE A 143 -13.29 -8.21 -9.54
N ALA A 144 -12.46 -7.17 -9.42
CA ALA A 144 -11.17 -7.21 -8.73
C ALA A 144 -11.29 -6.75 -7.27
N LEU A 145 -12.19 -5.82 -7.00
CA LEU A 145 -12.55 -5.37 -5.66
C LEU A 145 -14.06 -5.38 -5.55
N SER A 146 -14.58 -6.02 -4.51
CA SER A 146 -16.00 -6.27 -4.34
C SER A 146 -16.84 -4.98 -4.41
N PRO A 147 -18.05 -5.03 -5.00
CA PRO A 147 -19.01 -3.96 -4.88
C PRO A 147 -19.30 -3.66 -3.41
N THR A 148 -19.35 -2.39 -3.02
CA THR A 148 -19.67 -1.97 -1.65
C THR A 148 -20.22 -0.54 -1.61
N THR A 149 -20.73 -0.13 -0.45
CA THR A 149 -21.18 1.24 -0.16
C THR A 149 -20.28 1.93 0.86
N TYR A 150 -20.29 3.26 0.89
CA TYR A 150 -19.57 3.99 1.93
C TYR A 150 -20.09 3.66 3.34
N ARG A 151 -21.39 3.39 3.47
CA ARG A 151 -22.02 2.96 4.71
C ARG A 151 -21.47 1.63 5.19
N GLU A 152 -21.35 0.63 4.31
CA GLU A 152 -20.75 -0.66 4.64
C GLU A 152 -19.29 -0.53 5.06
N LEU A 153 -18.51 0.28 4.35
CA LEU A 153 -17.12 0.56 4.72
C LEU A 153 -17.01 1.18 6.12
N TYR A 154 -17.92 2.09 6.47
CA TYR A 154 -17.96 2.74 7.79
C TYR A 154 -18.39 1.76 8.90
N GLN A 155 -19.40 0.94 8.64
CA GLN A 155 -19.99 0.04 9.63
C GLN A 155 -19.18 -1.24 9.86
N PHE A 156 -18.18 -1.51 9.01
CA PHE A 156 -17.36 -2.70 9.12
C PHE A 156 -16.63 -2.78 10.47
N GLN A 157 -16.88 -3.85 11.22
CA GLN A 157 -16.18 -4.13 12.48
C GLN A 157 -14.97 -5.05 12.23
N THR A 158 -13.79 -4.63 12.69
CA THR A 158 -12.56 -5.42 12.57
C THR A 158 -12.43 -6.38 13.76
N ASN A 159 -12.57 -7.69 13.51
CA ASN A 159 -12.50 -8.70 14.56
C ASN A 159 -11.14 -9.43 14.63
N GLN A 160 -10.14 -9.06 13.81
CA GLN A 160 -9.05 -10.00 13.48
C GLN A 160 -7.62 -9.47 13.63
N SER A 161 -7.35 -8.15 13.62
CA SER A 161 -5.98 -7.66 13.83
C SER A 161 -5.94 -6.21 14.32
N PRO A 162 -5.06 -5.87 15.29
CA PRO A 162 -4.88 -4.49 15.74
C PRO A 162 -4.19 -3.60 14.70
N THR A 163 -3.45 -4.20 13.75
CA THR A 163 -2.73 -3.49 12.70
C THR A 163 -3.32 -3.76 11.31
N VAL A 164 -3.06 -2.84 10.38
CA VAL A 164 -3.49 -2.94 8.99
C VAL A 164 -2.30 -2.75 8.07
N LYS A 165 -2.18 -3.65 7.08
CA LYS A 165 -1.09 -3.66 6.11
C LYS A 165 -1.59 -3.16 4.77
N LEU A 166 -0.86 -2.21 4.19
CA LEU A 166 -1.08 -1.71 2.84
C LEU A 166 0.18 -1.87 1.99
N SER A 167 -0.01 -2.22 0.73
CA SER A 167 1.04 -2.26 -0.28
C SER A 167 0.76 -1.28 -1.42
N PHE A 168 1.78 -0.54 -1.83
CA PHE A 168 1.79 0.46 -2.88
C PHE A 168 2.48 -0.12 -4.11
N LEU A 169 1.69 -0.64 -5.04
CA LEU A 169 2.16 -1.39 -6.20
C LEU A 169 2.70 -0.50 -7.32
N THR A 170 2.23 0.75 -7.38
CA THR A 170 2.73 1.74 -8.33
C THR A 170 3.23 2.98 -7.59
N PRO A 171 4.12 3.78 -8.21
CA PRO A 171 4.69 4.96 -7.58
C PRO A 171 3.61 5.86 -6.98
N THR A 172 3.70 6.04 -5.67
CA THR A 172 2.80 6.83 -4.84
C THR A 172 3.53 8.08 -4.38
N SER A 173 2.87 9.22 -4.43
CA SER A 173 3.51 10.49 -4.06
C SER A 173 2.45 11.41 -3.49
N PHE A 174 2.87 12.35 -2.66
CA PHE A 174 2.04 13.45 -2.16
C PHE A 174 2.57 14.79 -2.65
N ARG A 175 1.79 15.85 -2.44
CA ARG A 175 2.25 17.23 -2.65
C ARG A 175 2.44 17.89 -1.29
N ARG A 176 3.63 18.46 -1.07
CA ARG A 176 3.94 19.28 0.11
C ARG A 176 4.67 20.53 -0.35
N LYS A 177 4.10 21.72 -0.06
CA LYS A 177 4.65 23.01 -0.49
C LYS A 177 5.05 23.03 -1.98
N LYS A 178 4.18 22.56 -2.87
CA LYS A 178 4.39 22.39 -4.34
C LYS A 178 5.40 21.30 -4.76
N HIS A 179 6.16 20.71 -3.85
CA HIS A 179 7.11 19.63 -4.15
C HIS A 179 6.49 18.24 -4.03
N HIS A 180 7.11 17.26 -4.67
CA HIS A 180 6.80 15.85 -4.48
C HIS A 180 7.26 15.40 -3.10
N PHE A 181 6.40 14.68 -2.40
CA PHE A 181 6.72 14.09 -1.10
C PHE A 181 6.53 12.58 -1.17
N PRO A 182 7.61 11.81 -1.37
CA PRO A 182 7.56 10.37 -1.62
C PRO A 182 7.65 9.56 -0.30
N LEU A 183 6.87 9.92 0.73
CA LEU A 183 6.86 9.20 2.00
C LEU A 183 5.42 8.99 2.51
N PRO A 184 5.06 7.76 2.94
CA PRO A 184 3.74 7.41 3.48
C PRO A 184 3.60 7.83 4.94
N VAL A 185 3.79 9.12 5.24
CA VAL A 185 3.49 9.67 6.56
C VAL A 185 1.97 9.55 6.82
N PRO A 186 1.50 9.13 8.01
CA PRO A 186 0.09 8.86 8.27
C PRO A 186 -0.82 10.02 7.88
N VAL A 187 -0.52 11.25 8.31
CA VAL A 187 -1.29 12.45 7.95
C VAL A 187 -1.46 12.59 6.44
N ASN A 188 -0.43 12.30 5.64
CA ASN A 188 -0.50 12.37 4.18
C ASN A 188 -1.35 11.25 3.57
N LEU A 189 -1.25 10.03 4.10
CA LEU A 189 -2.09 8.90 3.70
C LEU A 189 -3.57 9.22 3.95
N PHE A 190 -3.88 9.56 5.20
CA PHE A 190 -5.26 9.79 5.64
C PHE A 190 -5.86 11.04 5.03
N HIS A 191 -5.10 12.11 4.83
CA HIS A 191 -5.58 13.27 4.06
C HIS A 191 -5.90 12.88 2.61
N SER A 192 -5.10 12.01 1.98
CA SER A 192 -5.40 11.54 0.62
C SER A 192 -6.71 10.75 0.53
N TYR A 193 -7.02 9.92 1.53
CA TYR A 193 -8.25 9.14 1.55
C TYR A 193 -9.45 9.99 1.96
N LEU A 194 -9.27 10.83 2.97
CA LEU A 194 -10.33 11.67 3.54
C LEU A 194 -10.90 12.64 2.51
N ARG A 195 -10.07 13.25 1.65
CA ARG A 195 -10.58 14.14 0.57
C ARG A 195 -11.61 13.43 -0.32
N ARG A 196 -11.32 12.18 -0.73
CA ARG A 196 -12.26 11.38 -1.54
C ARG A 196 -13.45 10.87 -0.73
N TRP A 197 -13.25 10.57 0.54
CA TRP A 197 -14.34 10.22 1.44
C TRP A 197 -15.33 11.38 1.58
N ASN A 198 -14.85 12.58 1.88
CA ASN A 198 -15.68 13.76 2.08
C ASN A 198 -16.43 14.17 0.81
N ASP A 199 -15.83 14.01 -0.37
CA ASP A 199 -16.47 14.33 -1.65
C ASP A 199 -17.59 13.35 -2.03
N PHE A 200 -17.47 12.06 -1.70
CA PHE A 200 -18.33 11.01 -2.27
C PHE A 200 -19.18 10.22 -1.27
N SER A 201 -18.83 10.19 0.02
CA SER A 201 -19.48 9.30 0.99
C SER A 201 -20.87 9.76 1.47
N GLY A 202 -21.18 11.05 1.30
CA GLY A 202 -22.33 11.68 1.97
C GLY A 202 -22.20 11.73 3.51
N MET A 203 -21.03 11.38 4.07
CA MET A 203 -20.73 11.35 5.51
C MET A 203 -19.42 12.09 5.79
N PRO A 204 -19.34 13.41 5.55
CA PRO A 204 -18.09 14.15 5.66
C PRO A 204 -17.64 14.28 7.11
N PHE A 205 -16.32 14.29 7.32
CA PHE A 205 -15.67 14.60 8.59
C PHE A 205 -14.88 15.90 8.49
N GLU A 206 -14.77 16.61 9.61
CA GLU A 206 -13.91 17.79 9.73
C GLU A 206 -12.45 17.36 9.57
N GLN A 207 -11.75 17.99 8.63
CA GLN A 207 -10.45 17.54 8.17
C GLN A 207 -9.35 17.83 9.17
N GLU A 208 -9.32 19.03 9.75
CA GLU A 208 -8.25 19.45 10.66
C GLU A 208 -8.21 18.56 11.90
N SER A 209 -9.35 18.41 12.58
CA SER A 209 -9.53 17.60 13.77
C SER A 209 -9.15 16.13 13.55
N PHE A 210 -9.56 15.54 12.43
CA PHE A 210 -9.21 14.15 12.13
C PHE A 210 -7.71 13.99 11.81
N LEU A 211 -7.11 14.92 11.08
CA LEU A 211 -5.69 14.83 10.74
C LEU A 211 -4.77 15.09 11.93
N GLU A 212 -5.16 15.97 12.86
CA GLU A 212 -4.50 16.12 14.16
C GLU A 212 -4.56 14.83 14.96
N TRP A 213 -5.74 14.20 15.05
CA TRP A 213 -5.89 12.90 15.69
C TRP A 213 -5.03 11.81 15.02
N VAL A 214 -4.92 11.83 13.69
CA VAL A 214 -4.05 10.91 12.97
C VAL A 214 -2.59 11.12 13.32
N ASP A 215 -2.13 12.38 13.38
CA ASP A 215 -0.74 12.73 13.72
C ASP A 215 -0.36 12.28 15.13
N GLU A 216 -1.31 12.39 16.07
CA GLU A 216 -1.10 12.04 17.48
C GLU A 216 -1.15 10.52 17.72
N TRP A 217 -2.06 9.79 17.06
CA TRP A 217 -2.42 8.43 17.49
C TRP A 217 -2.14 7.31 16.47
N VAL A 218 -1.82 7.62 15.21
CA VAL A 218 -1.53 6.59 14.20
C VAL A 218 -0.04 6.26 14.17
N LEU A 219 0.27 4.98 14.39
CA LEU A 219 1.64 4.48 14.48
C LEU A 219 2.04 3.71 13.22
N ILE A 220 3.28 3.89 12.78
CA ILE A 220 3.93 3.02 11.78
C ILE A 220 4.67 1.91 12.52
N TYR A 221 4.16 0.68 12.46
CA TYR A 221 4.81 -0.49 13.09
C TYR A 221 5.92 -1.07 12.21
N ARG A 222 5.68 -1.09 10.90
CA ARG A 222 6.60 -1.67 9.93
C ARG A 222 6.46 -0.95 8.61
N HIS A 223 7.57 -0.73 7.91
CA HIS A 223 7.51 -0.27 6.53
C HIS A 223 8.67 -0.85 5.74
N ARG A 224 8.48 -0.92 4.43
CA ARG A 224 9.54 -1.19 3.48
C ARG A 224 9.24 -0.47 2.19
N LEU A 225 10.09 0.49 1.85
CA LEU A 225 9.80 1.46 0.81
C LEU A 225 11.01 1.61 -0.11
N GLU A 226 10.72 1.88 -1.37
CA GLU A 226 11.72 2.25 -2.36
C GLU A 226 11.26 3.53 -3.06
N SER A 227 12.16 4.51 -3.15
CA SER A 227 11.91 5.72 -3.92
C SER A 227 12.07 5.45 -5.41
N VAL A 228 11.08 5.82 -6.20
CA VAL A 228 11.06 5.63 -7.66
C VAL A 228 10.73 6.94 -8.34
N LYS A 229 11.39 7.22 -9.46
CA LYS A 229 11.11 8.38 -10.31
C LYS A 229 10.50 7.92 -11.62
N VAL A 230 9.27 8.36 -11.91
CA VAL A 230 8.53 7.97 -13.11
C VAL A 230 8.03 9.18 -13.90
N ALA A 231 7.86 9.02 -15.21
CA ALA A 231 7.12 9.99 -16.01
C ALA A 231 5.64 9.94 -15.61
N ALA A 232 5.01 11.10 -15.41
CA ALA A 232 3.58 11.17 -15.12
C ALA A 232 2.92 12.32 -15.89
N GLY A 233 1.91 11.99 -16.71
CA GLY A 233 1.23 12.95 -17.56
C GLY A 233 2.02 13.37 -18.82
N LYS A 234 1.61 14.49 -19.44
CA LYS A 234 2.17 14.96 -20.72
C LYS A 234 3.60 15.51 -20.62
N LYS A 235 3.94 16.18 -19.52
CA LYS A 235 5.27 16.75 -19.22
C LYS A 235 5.50 16.72 -17.69
N GLY A 236 6.51 15.99 -17.22
CA GLY A 236 6.90 15.99 -15.81
C GLY A 236 7.34 14.63 -15.30
N MET A 237 8.27 14.65 -14.34
CA MET A 237 8.68 13.48 -13.57
C MET A 237 8.07 13.60 -12.18
N VAL A 238 7.56 12.49 -11.65
CA VAL A 238 7.11 12.38 -10.27
C VAL A 238 8.10 11.50 -9.53
N THR A 239 8.65 12.03 -8.43
CA THR A 239 9.32 11.21 -7.42
C THR A 239 8.25 10.70 -6.46
N GLY A 240 8.14 9.38 -6.35
CA GLY A 240 7.21 8.68 -5.48
C GLY A 240 7.90 7.52 -4.76
N PHE A 241 7.11 6.73 -4.03
CA PHE A 241 7.53 5.50 -3.38
C PHE A 241 6.68 4.32 -3.85
N THR A 242 7.26 3.13 -3.82
CA THR A 242 6.56 1.84 -3.84
C THR A 242 6.92 1.07 -2.58
N GLY A 243 6.19 0.00 -2.26
CA GLY A 243 6.51 -0.85 -1.12
C GLY A 243 5.30 -1.15 -0.24
N ALA A 244 5.50 -1.33 1.06
CA ALA A 244 4.44 -1.63 2.02
C ALA A 244 4.63 -0.91 3.35
N ILE A 245 3.52 -0.75 4.06
CA ILE A 245 3.43 -0.17 5.39
C ILE A 245 2.45 -0.97 6.25
N GLU A 246 2.73 -1.05 7.53
CA GLU A 246 1.86 -1.58 8.57
C GLU A 246 1.57 -0.47 9.57
N LEU A 247 0.28 -0.17 9.71
CA LEU A 247 -0.23 0.90 10.55
C LEU A 247 -1.02 0.31 11.71
N GLY A 248 -0.98 0.97 12.87
CA GLY A 248 -1.85 0.66 14.00
C GLY A 248 -2.21 1.94 14.76
N LEU A 249 -2.93 1.76 15.86
CA LEU A 249 -3.37 2.86 16.71
C LEU A 249 -2.76 2.71 18.11
N ALA A 250 -2.38 3.83 18.71
CA ALA A 250 -2.10 3.90 20.13
C ALA A 250 -3.36 3.61 20.95
N THR A 251 -3.21 3.16 22.20
CA THR A 251 -4.33 2.78 23.08
C THR A 251 -5.31 3.95 23.31
N GLU A 252 -4.78 5.15 23.45
CA GLU A 252 -5.52 6.38 23.72
C GLU A 252 -6.40 6.83 22.54
N ALA A 253 -6.13 6.34 21.33
CA ALA A 253 -6.96 6.56 20.15
C ALA A 253 -8.43 6.20 20.42
N ALA A 254 -8.65 5.18 21.27
CA ALA A 254 -9.97 4.70 21.65
C ALA A 254 -10.84 5.74 22.38
N LYS A 255 -10.26 6.84 22.89
CA LYS A 255 -11.00 7.97 23.48
C LYS A 255 -11.91 8.67 22.47
N GLN A 256 -11.63 8.54 21.17
CA GLN A 256 -12.41 9.12 20.09
C GLN A 256 -12.88 8.02 19.11
N PRO A 257 -13.87 7.19 19.49
CA PRO A 257 -14.23 5.98 18.75
C PRO A 257 -14.69 6.23 17.31
N HIS A 258 -15.31 7.38 17.03
CA HIS A 258 -15.70 7.77 15.67
C HIS A 258 -14.51 7.93 14.70
N PHE A 259 -13.34 8.39 15.19
CA PHE A 259 -12.12 8.50 14.39
C PHE A 259 -11.41 7.16 14.25
N VAL A 260 -11.48 6.29 15.25
CA VAL A 260 -11.06 4.88 15.10
C VAL A 260 -11.87 4.20 14.00
N GLN A 261 -13.18 4.40 13.97
CA GLN A 261 -14.06 3.86 12.93
C GLN A 261 -13.70 4.43 11.55
N LEU A 262 -13.51 5.75 11.45
CA LEU A 262 -13.09 6.40 10.21
C LEU A 262 -11.71 5.92 9.73
N PHE A 263 -10.75 5.74 10.63
CA PHE A 263 -9.43 5.20 10.31
C PHE A 263 -9.54 3.85 9.58
N TYR A 264 -10.31 2.91 10.14
CA TYR A 264 -10.50 1.60 9.51
C TYR A 264 -11.31 1.65 8.22
N ALA A 265 -12.27 2.57 8.12
CA ALA A 265 -13.05 2.80 6.90
C ALA A 265 -12.18 3.35 5.76
N LEU A 266 -11.34 4.34 6.05
CA LEU A 266 -10.42 4.94 5.07
C LEU A 266 -9.36 3.95 4.59
N LEU A 267 -8.86 3.07 5.48
CA LEU A 267 -7.95 2.00 5.09
C LEU A 267 -8.62 0.97 4.17
N ARG A 268 -9.94 0.74 4.31
CA ARG A 268 -10.73 -0.10 3.39
C ARG A 268 -11.08 0.59 2.10
N LEU A 269 -11.21 1.91 2.11
CA LEU A 269 -11.36 2.71 0.90
C LEU A 269 -10.05 2.74 0.07
N ALA A 270 -8.89 2.68 0.72
CA ALA A 270 -7.59 2.89 0.07
C ALA A 270 -7.34 2.01 -1.19
N PRO A 271 -7.66 0.70 -1.22
CA PRO A 271 -7.50 -0.09 -2.45
C PRO A 271 -8.39 0.34 -3.62
N TYR A 272 -9.54 0.96 -3.34
CA TYR A 272 -10.48 1.44 -4.35
C TYR A 272 -10.10 2.81 -4.88
N CYS A 273 -9.73 3.74 -4.00
CA CYS A 273 -9.49 5.14 -4.37
C CYS A 273 -8.02 5.47 -4.67
N GLY A 274 -7.12 4.53 -4.35
CA GLY A 274 -5.69 4.70 -4.47
C GLY A 274 -5.12 5.74 -3.50
N THR A 275 -3.81 5.85 -3.47
CA THR A 275 -3.09 6.74 -2.56
C THR A 275 -2.40 7.88 -3.30
N GLY A 276 -2.51 9.09 -2.78
CA GLY A 276 -1.81 10.26 -3.28
C GLY A 276 -2.45 10.88 -4.52
N HIS A 277 -1.60 11.49 -5.36
CA HIS A 277 -2.01 12.17 -6.60
C HIS A 277 -1.78 11.31 -7.84
N LYS A 278 -2.49 11.66 -8.93
CA LYS A 278 -2.40 11.01 -10.25
C LYS A 278 -2.89 9.55 -10.28
N THR A 279 -3.81 9.17 -9.39
CA THR A 279 -4.46 7.85 -9.37
C THR A 279 -5.29 7.54 -10.62
N THR A 280 -5.72 8.56 -11.36
CA THR A 280 -6.35 8.40 -12.67
C THR A 280 -5.36 8.16 -13.82
N PHE A 281 -4.05 8.16 -13.55
CA PHE A 281 -2.97 8.02 -14.54
C PHE A 281 -2.00 6.87 -14.21
N GLY A 282 -2.43 5.86 -13.44
CA GLY A 282 -1.63 4.68 -13.14
C GLY A 282 -0.78 4.75 -11.87
N LEU A 283 -0.74 5.89 -11.18
CA LEU A 283 0.02 6.06 -9.94
C LEU A 283 -0.82 5.70 -8.71
N GLY A 284 -0.19 5.48 -7.56
CA GLY A 284 -0.92 5.34 -6.30
C GLY A 284 -1.75 4.06 -6.15
N GLN A 285 -1.49 3.00 -6.91
CA GLN A 285 -2.24 1.75 -6.79
C GLN A 285 -1.95 1.10 -5.43
N THR A 286 -3.00 0.91 -4.64
CA THR A 286 -2.89 0.38 -3.27
C THR A 286 -3.65 -0.94 -3.16
N ARG A 287 -3.12 -1.88 -2.36
CA ARG A 287 -3.76 -3.15 -2.04
C ARG A 287 -3.61 -3.46 -0.56
N PHE A 288 -4.52 -4.28 -0.05
CA PHE A 288 -4.40 -4.84 1.29
C PHE A 288 -3.28 -5.88 1.37
N GLY A 289 -2.71 -6.00 2.57
CA GLY A 289 -1.68 -6.97 2.88
C GLY A 289 -0.27 -6.47 2.63
N TRP A 290 0.69 -7.34 2.95
CA TRP A 290 2.12 -7.11 2.74
C TRP A 290 2.56 -7.88 1.49
N LEU A 291 2.56 -7.21 0.33
CA LEU A 291 2.80 -7.82 -0.98
C LEU A 291 4.22 -7.56 -1.51
N VAL A 292 5.08 -6.91 -0.72
CA VAL A 292 6.48 -6.71 -1.09
C VAL A 292 7.22 -8.02 -0.90
N GLU A 293 7.81 -8.53 -1.98
CA GLU A 293 8.70 -9.68 -1.93
C GLU A 293 9.83 -9.42 -0.93
N SER A 294 9.94 -10.29 0.07
CA SER A 294 11.12 -10.31 0.93
C SER A 294 12.32 -10.73 0.06
N PRO A 295 13.37 -9.91 -0.14
CA PRO A 295 14.68 -10.47 -0.35
C PRO A 295 14.90 -11.34 0.89
N GLU A 296 15.58 -12.46 0.71
CA GLU A 296 16.08 -13.26 1.82
C GLU A 296 16.50 -12.30 2.92
N ILE A 297 15.80 -12.37 4.05
CA ILE A 297 16.01 -11.47 5.17
C ILE A 297 17.51 -11.50 5.41
N ALA A 298 18.19 -10.38 5.17
CA ALA A 298 19.50 -10.20 5.74
C ALA A 298 19.26 -10.41 7.23
N LYS A 299 19.69 -11.59 7.73
CA LYS A 299 19.48 -12.03 9.11
C LYS A 299 19.74 -10.81 9.99
N PRO A 300 18.84 -10.47 10.93
CA PRO A 300 19.03 -9.30 11.79
C PRO A 300 20.50 -9.29 12.23
N GLY A 301 21.22 -8.24 11.84
CA GLY A 301 22.66 -8.17 12.08
C GLY A 301 22.91 -8.44 13.56
N VAL A 302 24.01 -9.11 13.91
CA VAL A 302 24.32 -9.55 15.28
C VAL A 302 24.08 -8.44 16.33
N GLN A 303 24.25 -7.17 15.94
CA GLN A 303 23.97 -5.98 16.76
C GLN A 303 22.49 -5.77 17.12
N SER A 304 21.54 -6.07 16.24
CA SER A 304 20.09 -5.96 16.51
C SER A 304 19.61 -7.07 17.44
N LEU A 305 20.07 -8.31 17.23
CA LEU A 305 19.83 -9.42 18.16
C LEU A 305 20.48 -9.16 19.54
N LEU A 306 21.64 -8.50 19.56
CA LEU A 306 22.29 -8.08 20.80
C LEU A 306 21.43 -7.06 21.55
N ALA A 307 20.93 -6.02 20.87
CA ALA A 307 20.12 -4.98 21.50
C ALA A 307 18.83 -5.53 22.12
N GLU A 308 18.08 -6.35 21.38
CA GLU A 308 16.86 -7.03 21.90
C GLU A 308 17.19 -7.90 23.12
N ARG A 309 18.32 -8.63 23.08
CA ARG A 309 18.74 -9.50 24.18
C ARG A 309 19.16 -8.72 25.42
N ILE A 310 19.80 -7.57 25.27
CA ILE A 310 20.16 -6.67 26.38
C ILE A 310 18.90 -6.15 27.06
N GLU A 311 17.91 -5.69 26.29
CA GLU A 311 16.66 -5.16 26.84
C GLU A 311 15.90 -6.21 27.65
N GLN A 312 15.74 -7.42 27.10
CA GLN A 312 15.11 -8.56 27.79
C GLN A 312 15.80 -8.90 29.11
N LEU A 313 17.14 -9.01 29.11
CA LEU A 313 17.91 -9.33 30.30
C LEU A 313 17.86 -8.20 31.33
N THR A 314 17.80 -6.95 30.88
CA THR A 314 17.69 -5.77 31.76
C THR A 314 16.36 -5.78 32.49
N GLN A 315 15.26 -6.04 31.78
CA GLN A 315 13.93 -6.18 32.38
C GLN A 315 13.91 -7.31 33.43
N LEU A 316 14.43 -8.49 33.07
CA LEU A 316 14.46 -9.62 34.00
C LEU A 316 15.30 -9.34 35.26
N PHE A 317 16.44 -8.65 35.12
CA PHE A 317 17.26 -8.31 36.28
C PHE A 317 16.58 -7.25 37.15
N MET A 318 15.88 -6.29 36.55
CA MET A 318 15.10 -5.28 37.27
C MET A 318 13.96 -5.89 38.08
N GLU A 319 13.26 -6.92 37.57
CA GLU A 319 12.20 -7.63 38.30
C GLU A 319 12.69 -8.29 39.60
N THR A 320 13.97 -8.63 39.68
CA THR A 320 14.58 -9.27 40.86
C THR A 320 15.21 -8.29 41.86
N GLN A 321 15.18 -6.98 41.58
CA GLN A 321 15.78 -5.97 42.46
C GLN A 321 14.86 -5.61 43.63
N LYS A 322 15.34 -5.80 44.86
CA LYS A 322 14.61 -5.44 46.10
C LYS A 322 14.48 -3.93 46.33
N ARG A 323 15.26 -3.10 45.63
CA ARG A 323 15.25 -1.64 45.75
C ARG A 323 15.13 -1.03 44.35
N THR A 324 13.95 -0.48 44.05
CA THR A 324 13.61 0.13 42.74
C THR A 324 13.88 1.63 42.66
N GLY A 325 14.48 2.23 43.71
CA GLY A 325 14.75 3.67 43.76
C GLY A 325 16.10 4.07 43.14
N GLY A 326 16.05 4.82 42.03
CA GLY A 326 17.17 5.56 41.44
C GLY A 326 17.81 4.94 40.18
N ASP A 327 18.38 5.81 39.32
CA ASP A 327 18.98 5.47 38.01
C ASP A 327 20.09 4.39 38.09
N ARG A 328 20.80 4.37 39.23
CA ARG A 328 21.94 3.47 39.47
C ARG A 328 21.57 1.98 39.47
N ALA A 329 20.35 1.62 39.89
CA ALA A 329 19.91 0.23 39.89
C ALA A 329 19.69 -0.29 38.46
N ARG A 330 19.13 0.56 37.60
CA ARG A 330 18.92 0.29 36.18
C ARG A 330 20.24 0.18 35.44
N GLU A 331 21.15 1.13 35.65
CA GLU A 331 22.48 1.14 35.02
C GLU A 331 23.28 -0.13 35.34
N VAL A 332 23.22 -0.63 36.58
CA VAL A 332 23.87 -1.89 36.97
C VAL A 332 23.22 -3.10 36.31
N CYS A 333 21.89 -3.13 36.19
CA CYS A 333 21.17 -4.21 35.51
C CYS A 333 21.46 -4.23 34.01
N GLU A 334 21.46 -3.07 33.37
CA GLU A 334 21.82 -2.88 31.97
C GLU A 334 23.27 -3.28 31.69
N THR A 335 24.21 -2.86 32.54
CA THR A 335 25.62 -3.29 32.44
C THR A 335 25.76 -4.81 32.52
N ARG A 336 25.06 -5.46 33.46
CA ARG A 336 25.06 -6.93 33.60
C ARG A 336 24.40 -7.63 32.41
N ALA A 337 23.33 -7.06 31.86
CA ALA A 337 22.64 -7.55 30.69
C ALA A 337 23.52 -7.46 29.43
N THR A 338 24.18 -6.33 29.22
CA THR A 338 25.16 -6.09 28.16
C THR A 338 26.30 -7.11 28.18
N ILE A 339 26.93 -7.31 29.35
CA ILE A 339 28.01 -8.28 29.49
C ILE A 339 27.53 -9.71 29.16
N LEU A 340 26.35 -10.10 29.65
CA LEU A 340 25.83 -11.45 29.44
C LEU A 340 25.40 -11.68 27.99
N ALA A 341 24.69 -10.73 27.38
CA ALA A 341 24.23 -10.82 25.99
C ALA A 341 25.42 -10.91 25.01
N ARG A 342 26.46 -10.07 25.19
CA ARG A 342 27.70 -10.14 24.40
C ARG A 342 28.43 -11.47 24.59
N ARG A 343 28.43 -12.01 25.81
CA ARG A 343 29.03 -13.32 26.10
C ARG A 343 28.25 -14.49 25.48
N GLU A 344 26.92 -14.42 25.42
CA GLU A 344 26.06 -15.39 24.72
C GLU A 344 26.30 -15.40 23.21
N LEU A 345 26.68 -14.26 22.63
CA LEU A 345 27.07 -14.11 21.22
C LEU A 345 28.52 -14.53 20.91
N GLY A 346 29.26 -15.02 21.91
CA GLY A 346 30.59 -15.61 21.73
C GLY A 346 31.77 -14.67 21.98
N GLU A 347 31.53 -13.43 22.39
CA GLU A 347 32.63 -12.50 22.71
C GLU A 347 33.43 -12.94 23.96
N SER A 348 34.74 -12.68 23.95
CA SER A 348 35.60 -12.99 25.10
C SER A 348 35.37 -12.00 26.23
N LEU A 349 35.51 -12.44 27.48
CA LEU A 349 35.38 -11.53 28.64
C LEU A 349 36.46 -10.44 28.63
N GLN A 350 37.63 -10.73 28.05
CA GLN A 350 38.70 -9.75 27.83
C GLN A 350 38.26 -8.66 26.84
N THR A 351 37.66 -9.04 25.70
CA THR A 351 37.12 -8.10 24.70
C THR A 351 36.05 -7.20 25.31
N ILE A 352 35.09 -7.80 26.03
CA ILE A 352 34.01 -7.05 26.70
C ILE A 352 34.57 -6.09 27.76
N ALA A 353 35.59 -6.50 28.52
CA ALA A 353 36.23 -5.66 29.54
C ALA A 353 36.95 -4.45 28.94
N THR A 354 37.68 -4.65 27.84
CA THR A 354 38.32 -3.55 27.10
C THR A 354 37.29 -2.57 26.57
N ASP A 355 36.22 -3.05 25.92
CA ASP A 355 35.22 -2.20 25.28
C ASP A 355 34.35 -1.42 26.28
N LEU A 356 34.11 -1.98 27.47
CA LEU A 356 33.36 -1.29 28.53
C LEU A 356 34.27 -0.45 29.44
N GLU A 357 35.58 -0.41 29.19
CA GLU A 357 36.58 0.24 30.05
C GLU A 357 36.50 -0.22 31.52
N MET A 358 36.25 -1.52 31.73
CA MET A 358 36.06 -2.12 33.05
C MET A 358 37.18 -3.13 33.38
N PRO A 359 37.57 -3.29 34.65
CA PRO A 359 38.49 -4.35 35.05
C PRO A 359 37.93 -5.74 34.70
N TYR A 360 38.78 -6.61 34.16
CA TYR A 360 38.40 -7.98 33.76
C TYR A 360 37.70 -8.78 34.88
N GLU A 361 38.21 -8.69 36.12
CA GLU A 361 37.62 -9.39 37.25
C GLU A 361 36.21 -8.88 37.60
N THR A 362 35.92 -7.59 37.35
CA THR A 362 34.57 -7.02 37.50
C THR A 362 33.62 -7.60 36.46
N VAL A 363 34.03 -7.63 35.19
CA VAL A 363 33.23 -8.19 34.08
C VAL A 363 32.96 -9.67 34.28
N LYS A 364 33.96 -10.45 34.69
CA LYS A 364 33.84 -11.87 35.03
C LYS A 364 32.86 -12.10 36.19
N THR A 365 32.90 -11.26 37.21
CA THR A 365 31.97 -11.31 38.34
C THR A 365 30.55 -10.99 37.90
N TYR A 366 30.36 -9.95 37.09
CA TYR A 366 29.05 -9.54 36.59
C TYR A 366 28.42 -10.60 35.68
N ALA A 367 29.21 -11.22 34.80
CA ALA A 367 28.76 -12.34 33.97
C ALA A 367 28.32 -13.55 34.82
N LYS A 368 29.07 -13.88 35.88
CA LYS A 368 28.73 -14.96 36.82
C LYS A 368 27.42 -14.67 37.56
N LEU A 369 27.25 -13.45 38.07
CA LEU A 369 26.05 -13.02 38.78
C LEU A 369 24.82 -12.98 37.85
N ALA A 370 24.97 -12.46 36.63
CA ALA A 370 23.92 -12.41 35.61
C ALA A 370 23.45 -13.84 35.24
N ARG A 371 24.38 -14.77 35.00
CA ARG A 371 24.05 -16.17 34.72
C ARG A 371 23.36 -16.88 35.89
N ARG A 372 23.75 -16.57 37.13
CA ARG A 372 23.10 -17.13 38.32
C ARG A 372 21.66 -16.64 38.46
N ALA A 373 21.40 -15.36 38.18
CA ALA A 373 20.05 -14.78 38.22
C ALA A 373 19.08 -15.46 37.23
N LEU A 374 19.58 -15.92 36.07
CA LEU A 374 18.78 -16.69 35.11
C LEU A 374 18.46 -18.13 35.54
N LYS A 375 19.26 -18.73 36.44
CA LYS A 375 19.14 -20.14 36.84
C LYS A 375 18.35 -20.35 38.14
N ALA A 376 17.99 -19.28 38.86
CA ALA A 376 17.27 -19.39 40.12
C ALA A 376 15.80 -19.77 39.86
N PRO A 377 15.28 -20.89 40.41
CA PRO A 377 13.86 -21.20 40.39
C PRO A 377 13.07 -20.15 41.20
N GLU A 378 11.79 -19.94 40.85
CA GLU A 378 10.89 -18.92 41.43
C GLU A 378 10.84 -18.88 42.97
N SER A 379 11.27 -19.94 43.66
CA SER A 379 11.26 -20.06 45.12
C SER A 379 12.46 -19.45 45.86
N GLU A 380 13.50 -18.94 45.19
CA GLU A 380 14.65 -18.26 45.84
C GLU A 380 14.70 -16.74 45.58
N ARG A 381 13.68 -16.15 44.94
CA ARG A 381 13.55 -14.69 44.77
C ARG A 381 12.96 -14.06 46.04
N VAL A 382 13.71 -14.08 47.14
CA VAL A 382 13.39 -13.31 48.36
C VAL A 382 14.36 -12.20 48.56
#